data_AF-A0A7X4F7I3-F1
#
_entry.id   AF-A0A7X4F7I3-F1
#
_cell.length_a   1.000
_cell.length_b   1.000
_cell.length_c   1.000
_cell.angle_alpha   90.00
_cell.angle_beta   90.00
_cell.angle_gamma   90.00
#
_symmetry.space_group_name_H-M   'P 1'
#
loop_
_entity.id
_entity.type
_entity.pdbx_description
1 polymer ?
#
loop_
_entity_poly.entity_id
_entity_poly.type
_entity_poly.pdbx_seq_one_letter_code
_entity_poly.pdbx_strand_id
1 'polypeptide(L)'
;MAHVQTLPDDALDAIAKQVGRLYPSLDNNVTQRQPLAALTETFPVWFLSTDAINTGNDNLLELAQDTLRWHSQIWIDGKPEGVVRAVVSDGNSSDWSVTQILKGNFAKAVDDAIRWIDTEVETNPLVRILEIPTFFLTTLWLIDGQESSVVIVKVPENLQNLSPLVQYASQDFLALLRQESPAIGIRTKPSQPPLT
;
A
#
# COMPACT_ATOMS: atom_id res chain seq x y z
N MET A 1 -4.75 -16.77 10.76
CA MET A 1 -4.20 -16.40 9.44
C MET A 1 -5.18 -15.44 8.83
N ALA A 2 -4.74 -14.22 8.53
CA ALA A 2 -5.55 -13.25 7.83
C ALA A 2 -5.70 -13.66 6.35
N HIS A 3 -6.68 -13.10 5.64
CA HIS A 3 -6.91 -13.43 4.24
C HIS A 3 -6.96 -12.17 3.37
N VAL A 4 -6.65 -12.36 2.09
CA VAL A 4 -6.64 -11.30 1.08
C VAL A 4 -7.63 -11.61 -0.01
N GLN A 5 -8.14 -10.57 -0.67
CA GLN A 5 -8.91 -10.75 -1.88
C GLN A 5 -8.01 -11.32 -2.98
N THR A 6 -8.37 -12.48 -3.52
CA THR A 6 -7.59 -13.15 -4.55
C THR A 6 -7.88 -12.55 -5.92
N LEU A 7 -6.82 -12.28 -6.69
CA LEU A 7 -6.94 -11.94 -8.12
C LEU A 7 -7.13 -13.21 -8.96
N PRO A 8 -7.84 -13.12 -10.10
CA PRO A 8 -7.85 -14.20 -11.09
C PRO A 8 -6.44 -14.60 -11.55
N ASP A 9 -6.22 -15.89 -11.85
CA ASP A 9 -4.90 -16.41 -12.23
C ASP A 9 -4.34 -15.74 -13.51
N ASP A 10 -5.21 -15.43 -14.47
CA ASP A 10 -4.87 -14.72 -15.71
C ASP A 10 -4.40 -13.28 -15.44
N ALA A 11 -4.98 -12.62 -14.44
CA ALA A 11 -4.53 -11.31 -13.98
C ALA A 11 -3.13 -11.38 -13.35
N LEU A 12 -2.89 -12.35 -12.48
CA LEU A 12 -1.58 -12.56 -11.85
C LEU A 12 -0.50 -12.84 -12.91
N ASP A 13 -0.80 -13.70 -13.88
CA ASP A 13 0.08 -13.99 -15.00
C ASP A 13 0.39 -12.75 -15.86
N ALA A 14 -0.62 -11.92 -16.13
CA ALA A 14 -0.45 -10.68 -16.89
C ALA A 14 0.45 -9.68 -16.16
N ILE A 15 0.27 -9.51 -14.84
CA ILE A 15 1.10 -8.65 -14.00
C ILE A 15 2.53 -9.23 -13.93
N ALA A 16 2.69 -10.52 -13.68
CA ALA A 16 4.00 -11.18 -13.60
C ALA A 16 4.82 -11.00 -14.89
N LYS A 17 4.18 -11.16 -16.06
CA LYS A 17 4.82 -10.91 -17.37
C LYS A 17 5.24 -9.46 -17.56
N GLN A 18 4.49 -8.49 -17.02
CA GLN A 18 4.88 -7.08 -17.07
C GLN A 18 6.05 -6.78 -16.13
N VAL A 19 6.01 -7.31 -14.90
CA VAL A 19 7.11 -7.19 -13.94
C VAL A 19 8.38 -7.80 -14.51
N GLY A 20 8.34 -9.02 -15.07
CA GLY A 20 9.51 -9.65 -15.68
C GLY A 20 10.13 -8.85 -16.83
N ARG A 21 9.34 -8.04 -17.54
CA ARG A 21 9.82 -7.13 -18.59
C ARG A 21 10.43 -5.84 -18.03
N LEU A 22 9.81 -5.25 -17.01
CA LEU A 22 10.17 -3.93 -16.47
C LEU A 22 11.21 -3.97 -15.34
N TYR A 23 11.27 -5.06 -14.59
CA TYR A 23 12.14 -5.20 -13.42
C TYR A 23 13.65 -5.24 -13.77
N PRO A 24 14.09 -5.94 -14.84
CA PRO A 24 15.50 -5.95 -15.24
C PRO A 24 16.01 -4.57 -15.65
N SER A 25 15.17 -3.71 -16.25
CA SER A 25 15.56 -2.33 -16.59
C SER A 25 15.78 -1.42 -15.38
N LEU A 26 15.42 -1.87 -14.18
CA LEU A 26 15.69 -1.17 -12.93
C LEU A 26 16.99 -1.64 -12.25
N ASP A 27 17.67 -2.66 -12.79
CA ASP A 27 18.98 -3.12 -12.32
C ASP A 27 20.03 -2.84 -13.40
N ASN A 28 20.89 -1.85 -13.18
CA ASN A 28 21.94 -1.47 -14.13
C ASN A 28 23.06 -2.53 -14.27
N ASN A 29 23.00 -3.63 -13.52
CA ASN A 29 23.94 -4.74 -13.60
C ASN A 29 23.39 -5.85 -14.51
N VAL A 30 23.71 -5.75 -15.80
CA VAL A 30 23.28 -6.65 -16.90
C VAL A 30 23.91 -8.06 -16.83
N THR A 31 24.46 -8.47 -15.69
CA THR A 31 25.21 -9.73 -15.59
C THR A 31 24.80 -10.51 -14.36
N GLN A 32 23.65 -11.20 -14.42
CA GLN A 32 23.41 -12.43 -13.67
C GLN A 32 22.08 -13.07 -14.09
N ARG A 33 22.03 -14.40 -14.05
CA ARG A 33 20.82 -15.22 -14.27
C ARG A 33 19.64 -14.56 -13.59
N GLN A 34 18.55 -14.30 -14.32
CA GLN A 34 17.34 -13.76 -13.72
C GLN A 34 16.86 -14.74 -12.65
N PRO A 35 16.90 -14.37 -11.35
CA PRO A 35 16.22 -15.16 -10.36
C PRO A 35 14.71 -15.13 -10.66
N LEU A 36 14.02 -16.23 -10.36
CA LEU A 36 12.60 -16.39 -10.67
C LEU A 36 11.80 -15.41 -9.80
N ALA A 37 11.46 -14.24 -10.34
CA ALA A 37 10.64 -13.27 -9.64
C ALA A 37 9.23 -13.84 -9.47
N ALA A 38 8.80 -14.04 -8.22
CA ALA A 38 7.46 -14.49 -7.90
C ALA A 38 6.62 -13.32 -7.38
N LEU A 39 5.38 -13.23 -7.86
CA LEU A 39 4.37 -12.41 -7.21
C LEU A 39 3.69 -13.27 -6.14
N THR A 40 3.61 -12.73 -4.94
CA THR A 40 2.96 -13.40 -3.82
C THR A 40 1.68 -12.64 -3.44
N GLU A 41 1.52 -12.33 -2.17
CA GLU A 41 0.31 -11.74 -1.61
C GLU A 41 -0.03 -10.44 -2.33
N THR A 42 -1.29 -10.36 -2.72
CA THR A 42 -1.81 -9.27 -3.53
C THR A 42 -2.96 -8.62 -2.79
N PHE A 43 -2.83 -7.31 -2.54
CA PHE A 43 -3.73 -6.55 -1.70
C PHE A 43 -4.40 -5.43 -2.49
N PRO A 44 -5.72 -5.23 -2.36
CA PRO A 44 -6.35 -4.03 -2.88
C PRO A 44 -5.85 -2.82 -2.08
N VAL A 45 -5.68 -1.70 -2.77
CA VAL A 45 -5.17 -0.45 -2.21
C VAL A 45 -6.33 0.52 -2.06
N TRP A 46 -6.52 0.95 -0.83
CA TRP A 46 -7.50 1.94 -0.44
C TRP A 46 -6.78 3.21 -0.04
N PHE A 47 -7.48 4.33 -0.10
CA PHE A 47 -6.94 5.59 0.39
C PHE A 47 -7.90 6.27 1.35
N LEU A 48 -7.33 7.04 2.28
CA LEU A 48 -8.06 7.90 3.19
C LEU A 48 -7.61 9.34 2.94
N SER A 49 -8.57 10.21 2.59
CA SER A 49 -8.30 11.62 2.33
C SER A 49 -8.23 12.44 3.61
N THR A 50 -7.58 13.60 3.56
CA THR A 50 -7.60 14.58 4.65
C THR A 50 -9.03 15.00 5.01
N ASP A 51 -9.87 15.19 4.00
CA ASP A 51 -11.27 15.60 4.21
C ASP A 51 -12.04 14.53 4.97
N ALA A 52 -11.86 13.26 4.61
CA ALA A 52 -12.47 12.11 5.29
C ALA A 52 -12.07 12.06 6.77
N ILE A 53 -10.78 12.26 7.07
CA ILE A 53 -10.25 12.32 8.45
C ILE A 53 -10.91 13.44 9.26
N ASN A 54 -11.14 14.59 8.64
CA ASN A 54 -11.66 15.79 9.30
C ASN A 54 -13.20 15.85 9.40
N THR A 55 -13.93 14.86 8.86
CA THR A 55 -15.40 14.83 8.96
C THR A 55 -15.94 14.65 10.37
N GLY A 56 -15.13 14.09 11.28
CA GLY A 56 -15.57 13.66 12.62
C GLY A 56 -16.25 12.30 12.66
N ASN A 57 -16.39 11.60 11.53
CA ASN A 57 -16.78 10.20 11.50
C ASN A 57 -15.61 9.31 11.94
N ASP A 58 -15.85 8.36 12.84
CA ASP A 58 -14.84 7.45 13.37
C ASP A 58 -14.89 6.05 12.71
N ASN A 59 -15.76 5.86 11.72
CA ASN A 59 -15.89 4.61 10.98
C ASN A 59 -15.00 4.58 9.74
N LEU A 60 -13.85 3.92 9.83
CA LEU A 60 -12.91 3.78 8.72
C LEU A 60 -13.50 3.03 7.51
N LEU A 61 -14.47 2.13 7.72
CA LEU A 61 -15.16 1.40 6.65
C LEU A 61 -15.96 2.33 5.73
N GLU A 62 -16.46 3.45 6.27
CA GLU A 62 -17.23 4.44 5.52
C GLU A 62 -16.34 5.51 4.88
N LEU A 63 -15.16 5.74 5.46
CA LEU A 63 -14.27 6.84 5.08
C LEU A 63 -13.23 6.44 4.03
N ALA A 64 -12.74 5.20 4.07
CA ALA A 64 -11.76 4.72 3.11
C ALA A 64 -12.39 4.56 1.72
N GLN A 65 -11.63 4.89 0.68
CA GLN A 65 -12.07 4.83 -0.71
C GLN A 65 -11.21 3.87 -1.51
N ASP A 66 -11.84 3.06 -2.34
CA ASP A 66 -11.14 2.15 -3.25
C ASP A 66 -10.39 2.97 -4.31
N THR A 67 -9.12 2.63 -4.53
CA THR A 67 -8.31 3.28 -5.56
C THR A 67 -8.32 2.52 -6.88
N LEU A 68 -8.92 1.33 -6.92
CA LEU A 68 -8.84 0.35 -8.01
C LEU A 68 -7.40 -0.12 -8.30
N ARG A 69 -6.46 0.24 -7.44
CA ARG A 69 -5.07 -0.20 -7.50
C ARG A 69 -4.88 -1.43 -6.63
N TRP A 70 -3.96 -2.25 -7.06
CA TRP A 70 -3.54 -3.47 -6.39
C TRP A 70 -2.06 -3.41 -6.11
N HIS A 71 -1.66 -4.04 -5.02
CA HIS A 71 -0.29 -4.14 -4.58
C HIS A 71 0.11 -5.60 -4.52
N SER A 72 1.22 -5.96 -5.15
CA SER A 72 1.81 -7.29 -4.96
C SER A 72 3.26 -7.14 -4.54
N GLN A 73 3.70 -8.03 -3.65
CA GLN A 73 5.12 -8.14 -3.35
C GLN A 73 5.86 -8.87 -4.47
N ILE A 74 7.06 -8.41 -4.79
CA ILE A 74 7.99 -9.04 -5.71
C ILE A 74 9.04 -9.77 -4.87
N TRP A 75 9.05 -11.08 -4.99
CA TRP A 75 9.97 -11.96 -4.28
C TRP A 75 11.07 -12.46 -5.20
N ILE A 76 12.30 -12.41 -4.73
CA ILE A 76 13.50 -12.87 -5.43
C ILE A 76 14.34 -13.68 -4.46
N ASP A 77 14.68 -14.91 -4.83
CA ASP A 77 15.47 -15.83 -4.00
C ASP A 77 14.95 -15.95 -2.54
N GLY A 78 13.62 -15.93 -2.38
CA GLY A 78 12.95 -16.05 -1.08
C GLY A 78 12.96 -14.78 -0.24
N LYS A 79 13.24 -13.60 -0.81
CA LYS A 79 13.22 -12.31 -0.11
C LYS A 79 12.29 -11.30 -0.81
N PRO A 80 11.60 -10.43 -0.06
CA PRO A 80 10.86 -9.32 -0.64
C PRO A 80 11.84 -8.24 -1.12
N GLU A 81 12.01 -8.12 -2.44
CA GLU A 81 12.95 -7.15 -3.04
C GLU A 81 12.25 -5.89 -3.55
N GLY A 82 10.96 -6.00 -3.84
CA GLY A 82 10.18 -4.89 -4.37
C GLY A 82 8.70 -5.08 -4.24
N VAL A 83 7.97 -4.09 -4.73
CA VAL A 83 6.51 -4.14 -4.83
C VAL A 83 6.09 -3.63 -6.20
N VAL A 84 4.99 -4.16 -6.69
CA VAL A 84 4.33 -3.71 -7.92
C VAL A 84 2.97 -3.12 -7.56
N ARG A 85 2.63 -2.01 -8.23
CA ARG A 85 1.25 -1.51 -8.28
C ARG A 85 0.67 -1.77 -9.66
N ALA A 86 -0.54 -2.34 -9.67
CA ALA A 86 -1.28 -2.61 -10.89
C ALA A 86 -2.69 -2.03 -10.80
N VAL A 87 -3.28 -1.71 -11.94
CA VAL A 87 -4.69 -1.30 -12.07
C VAL A 87 -5.39 -2.17 -13.09
N VAL A 88 -6.70 -2.31 -12.95
CA VAL A 88 -7.55 -2.83 -14.02
C VAL A 88 -7.79 -1.69 -15.01
N SER A 89 -7.31 -1.86 -16.25
CA SER A 89 -7.60 -0.94 -17.34
C SER A 89 -9.07 -1.12 -17.76
N ASP A 90 -9.80 -0.01 -17.88
CA ASP A 90 -11.15 0.06 -18.45
C ASP A 90 -12.21 -0.88 -17.83
N GLY A 91 -12.02 -1.31 -16.58
CA GLY A 91 -12.98 -2.15 -15.85
C GLY A 91 -13.11 -3.59 -16.37
N ASN A 92 -12.28 -3.99 -17.33
CA ASN A 92 -12.23 -5.37 -17.82
C ASN A 92 -11.22 -6.18 -17.01
N SER A 93 -11.69 -7.18 -16.26
CA SER A 93 -10.88 -8.00 -15.35
C SER A 93 -9.72 -8.75 -16.02
N SER A 94 -9.68 -8.80 -17.36
CA SER A 94 -8.59 -9.42 -18.12
C SER A 94 -7.46 -8.47 -18.53
N ASP A 95 -7.62 -7.15 -18.37
CA ASP A 95 -6.64 -6.17 -18.84
C ASP A 95 -6.00 -5.39 -17.68
N TRP A 96 -4.90 -5.95 -17.17
CA TRP A 96 -4.16 -5.39 -16.05
C TRP A 96 -2.96 -4.60 -16.54
N SER A 97 -2.74 -3.42 -15.97
CA SER A 97 -1.59 -2.58 -16.28
C SER A 97 -0.74 -2.33 -15.04
N VAL A 98 0.56 -2.65 -15.14
CA VAL A 98 1.54 -2.28 -14.11
C VAL A 98 1.82 -0.78 -14.23
N THR A 99 1.48 -0.04 -13.19
CA THR A 99 1.64 1.42 -13.13
C THR A 99 2.88 1.84 -12.36
N GLN A 100 3.37 0.99 -11.46
CA GLN A 100 4.53 1.29 -10.63
C GLN A 100 5.28 0.02 -10.24
N ILE A 101 6.61 0.11 -10.24
CA ILE A 101 7.49 -0.86 -9.57
C ILE A 101 8.39 -0.08 -8.64
N LEU A 102 8.41 -0.47 -7.37
CA LEU A 102 9.23 0.14 -6.33
C LEU A 102 10.19 -0.90 -5.78
N LYS A 103 11.49 -0.59 -5.75
CA LYS A 103 12.51 -1.41 -5.09
C LYS A 103 12.84 -0.84 -3.71
N GLY A 104 13.30 -1.71 -2.82
CA GLY A 104 13.94 -1.32 -1.57
C GLY A 104 13.10 -1.56 -0.31
N ASN A 105 13.49 -0.89 0.78
CA ASN A 105 13.08 -1.23 2.14
C ASN A 105 11.56 -1.18 2.40
N PHE A 106 10.78 -0.57 1.52
CA PHE A 106 9.33 -0.58 1.63
C PHE A 106 8.75 -1.99 1.49
N ALA A 107 9.26 -2.81 0.56
CA ALA A 107 8.81 -4.20 0.40
C ALA A 107 9.03 -5.01 1.68
N LYS A 108 10.21 -4.86 2.28
CA LYS A 108 10.55 -5.46 3.58
C LYS A 108 9.62 -5.00 4.69
N ALA A 109 9.32 -3.69 4.78
CA ALA A 109 8.42 -3.19 5.83
C ALA A 109 7.00 -3.76 5.70
N VAL A 110 6.49 -3.92 4.48
CA VAL A 110 5.18 -4.56 4.24
C VAL A 110 5.23 -6.03 4.64
N ASP A 111 6.27 -6.77 4.24
CA ASP A 111 6.49 -8.19 4.63
C ASP A 111 6.60 -8.37 6.15
N ASP A 112 7.34 -7.51 6.84
CA ASP A 112 7.44 -7.52 8.30
C ASP A 112 6.07 -7.29 8.96
N ALA A 113 5.24 -6.39 8.42
CA ALA A 113 3.88 -6.13 8.90
C ALA A 113 2.91 -7.30 8.64
N ILE A 114 3.03 -7.98 7.50
CA ILE A 114 2.24 -9.18 7.21
C ILE A 114 2.60 -10.30 8.18
N ARG A 115 3.90 -10.58 8.37
CA ARG A 115 4.35 -11.59 9.34
C ARG A 115 3.89 -11.28 10.76
N TRP A 116 3.89 -10.00 11.13
CA TRP A 116 3.39 -9.57 12.42
C TRP A 116 1.90 -9.92 12.58
N ILE A 117 1.07 -9.61 11.57
CA ILE A 117 -0.36 -9.94 11.59
C ILE A 117 -0.57 -11.45 11.69
N ASP A 118 0.17 -12.25 10.92
CA ASP A 118 0.06 -13.71 10.96
C ASP A 118 0.41 -14.32 12.33
N THR A 119 1.21 -13.61 13.12
CA THR A 119 1.66 -14.06 14.44
C THR A 119 0.76 -13.55 15.57
N GLU A 120 0.37 -12.28 15.51
CA GLU A 120 -0.27 -11.57 16.63
C GLU A 120 -1.78 -11.45 16.50
N VAL A 121 -2.34 -11.57 15.29
CA VAL A 121 -3.78 -11.45 15.06
C VAL A 121 -4.42 -12.85 15.06
N GLU A 122 -5.17 -13.13 16.13
CA GLU A 122 -5.84 -14.43 16.32
C GLU A 122 -7.01 -14.66 15.36
N THR A 123 -7.64 -13.59 14.87
CA THR A 123 -8.77 -13.67 13.95
C THR A 123 -8.32 -13.90 12.49
N ASN A 124 -9.29 -13.99 11.57
CA ASN A 124 -9.03 -14.10 10.13
C ASN A 124 -9.61 -12.88 9.39
N PRO A 125 -9.06 -11.67 9.61
CA PRO A 125 -9.58 -10.47 8.98
C PRO A 125 -9.27 -10.45 7.49
N LEU A 126 -10.10 -9.73 6.73
CA LEU A 126 -9.76 -9.30 5.39
C LEU A 126 -8.70 -8.21 5.47
N VAL A 127 -7.58 -8.38 4.76
CA VAL A 127 -6.47 -7.42 4.73
C VAL A 127 -6.51 -6.58 3.45
N ARG A 128 -6.32 -5.28 3.61
CA ARG A 128 -6.14 -4.31 2.53
C ARG A 128 -4.96 -3.40 2.84
N ILE A 129 -4.36 -2.79 1.83
CA ILE A 129 -3.43 -1.68 2.07
C ILE A 129 -4.24 -0.39 2.15
N LEU A 130 -4.02 0.40 3.19
CA LEU A 130 -4.59 1.74 3.30
C LEU A 130 -3.47 2.79 3.25
N GLU A 131 -3.54 3.63 2.23
CA GLU A 131 -2.64 4.76 2.02
C GLU A 131 -3.27 6.06 2.51
N ILE A 132 -2.46 6.88 3.18
CA ILE A 132 -2.89 8.19 3.68
C ILE A 132 -1.86 9.21 3.19
N PRO A 133 -2.00 9.67 1.93
CA PRO A 133 -0.94 10.43 1.26
C PRO A 133 -0.53 11.69 1.99
N THR A 134 -1.48 12.39 2.60
CA THR A 134 -1.25 13.63 3.36
C THR A 134 -0.31 13.44 4.55
N PHE A 135 -0.22 12.22 5.09
CA PHE A 135 0.69 11.89 6.18
C PHE A 135 1.84 10.99 5.73
N PHE A 136 2.00 10.72 4.43
CA PHE A 136 2.93 9.73 3.88
C PHE A 136 2.89 8.38 4.59
N LEU A 137 1.70 7.99 5.05
CA LEU A 137 1.50 6.83 5.90
C LEU A 137 0.93 5.67 5.08
N THR A 138 1.49 4.49 5.30
CA THR A 138 0.97 3.22 4.75
C THR A 138 0.67 2.29 5.91
N THR A 139 -0.50 1.65 5.84
CA THR A 139 -0.98 0.72 6.86
C THR A 139 -1.58 -0.52 6.21
N LEU A 140 -1.63 -1.62 6.98
CA LEU A 140 -2.45 -2.78 6.67
C LEU A 140 -3.77 -2.61 7.42
N TRP A 141 -4.85 -2.47 6.66
CA TRP A 141 -6.21 -2.33 7.17
C TRP A 141 -6.85 -3.71 7.29
N LEU A 142 -7.22 -4.05 8.52
CA LEU A 142 -7.81 -5.32 8.93
C LEU A 142 -9.31 -5.13 9.13
N ILE A 143 -10.12 -5.90 8.40
CA ILE A 143 -11.58 -5.83 8.45
C ILE A 143 -12.13 -7.17 8.93
N ASP A 144 -12.91 -7.14 10.01
CA ASP A 144 -13.60 -8.30 10.56
C ASP A 144 -15.08 -7.97 10.82
N GLY A 145 -15.93 -8.29 9.84
CA GLY A 145 -17.34 -7.93 9.87
C GLY A 145 -17.56 -6.42 9.85
N GLN A 146 -18.05 -5.87 10.97
CA GLN A 146 -18.28 -4.42 11.16
C GLN A 146 -17.14 -3.74 11.91
N GLU A 147 -16.19 -4.50 12.43
CA GLU A 147 -15.03 -3.97 13.12
C GLU A 147 -13.88 -3.82 12.13
N SER A 148 -13.07 -2.79 12.32
CA SER A 148 -11.81 -2.70 11.61
C SER A 148 -10.73 -2.01 12.42
N SER A 149 -9.49 -2.36 12.12
CA SER A 149 -8.29 -1.85 12.77
C SER A 149 -7.17 -1.70 11.75
N VAL A 150 -6.10 -1.00 12.10
CA VAL A 150 -4.94 -0.83 11.22
C VAL A 150 -3.66 -1.24 11.92
N VAL A 151 -2.76 -1.87 11.18
CA VAL A 151 -1.37 -2.09 11.58
C VAL A 151 -0.48 -1.18 10.76
N ILE A 152 0.33 -0.37 11.43
CA ILE A 152 1.17 0.59 10.72
C ILE A 152 2.38 -0.11 10.10
N VAL A 153 2.55 0.01 8.78
CA VAL A 153 3.70 -0.56 8.05
C VAL A 153 4.95 0.28 8.28
N LYS A 154 4.81 1.60 8.09
CA LYS A 154 5.92 2.55 8.25
C LYS A 154 5.37 3.91 8.66
N VAL A 155 5.97 4.48 9.70
CA VAL A 155 5.70 5.82 10.18
C VAL A 155 6.78 6.78 9.65
N PRO A 156 6.43 7.91 9.03
CA PRO A 156 7.38 8.96 8.74
C PRO A 156 7.74 9.75 10.00
N GLU A 157 8.96 10.29 10.05
CA GLU A 157 9.56 10.89 11.27
C GLU A 157 8.76 12.06 11.87
N ASN A 158 7.85 12.66 11.10
CA ASN A 158 7.03 13.78 11.53
C ASN A 158 5.76 13.38 12.31
N LEU A 159 5.40 12.09 12.39
CA LEU A 159 4.27 11.62 13.19
C LEU A 159 4.78 11.07 14.53
N GLN A 160 4.18 11.52 15.63
CA GLN A 160 4.68 11.21 16.98
C GLN A 160 3.81 10.20 17.73
N ASN A 161 2.51 10.14 17.41
CA ASN A 161 1.55 9.35 18.16
C ASN A 161 1.27 7.98 17.54
N LEU A 162 1.92 7.67 16.42
CA LEU A 162 1.79 6.39 15.72
C LEU A 162 3.12 5.66 15.74
N SER A 163 3.06 4.34 15.89
CA SER A 163 4.24 3.47 15.89
C SER A 163 4.09 2.34 14.86
N PRO A 164 5.17 1.94 14.18
CA PRO A 164 5.14 0.79 13.26
C PRO A 164 4.84 -0.50 14.03
N LEU A 165 4.19 -1.46 13.36
CA LEU A 165 3.83 -2.77 13.90
C LEU A 165 2.99 -2.71 15.19
N VAL A 166 2.20 -1.65 15.34
CA VAL A 166 1.19 -1.53 16.38
C VAL A 166 -0.19 -1.54 15.71
N GLN A 167 -1.08 -2.34 16.28
CA GLN A 167 -2.49 -2.39 15.87
C GLN A 167 -3.28 -1.31 16.61
N TYR A 168 -4.03 -0.50 15.85
CA TYR A 168 -4.93 0.52 16.37
C TYR A 168 -6.35 0.22 15.92
N ALA A 169 -7.31 0.27 16.84
CA ALA A 169 -8.72 0.29 16.47
C ALA A 169 -9.02 1.51 15.58
N SER A 170 -9.95 1.39 14.64
CA SER A 170 -10.22 2.46 13.66
C SER A 170 -10.52 3.81 14.29
N GLN A 171 -11.33 3.83 15.36
CA GLN A 171 -11.67 5.06 16.06
C GLN A 171 -10.43 5.71 16.69
N ASP A 172 -9.62 4.94 17.42
CA ASP A 172 -8.40 5.45 18.06
C ASP A 172 -7.41 5.94 17.01
N PHE A 173 -7.23 5.18 15.93
CA PHE A 173 -6.36 5.57 14.83
C PHE A 173 -6.75 6.91 14.20
N LEU A 174 -8.03 7.10 13.91
CA LEU A 174 -8.54 8.36 13.36
C LEU A 174 -8.41 9.51 14.35
N ALA A 175 -8.66 9.26 15.64
CA ALA A 175 -8.47 10.26 16.70
C ALA A 175 -7.00 10.69 16.83
N LEU A 176 -6.05 9.77 16.70
CA LEU A 176 -4.62 10.07 16.69
C LEU A 176 -4.21 10.84 15.43
N LEU A 177 -4.68 10.44 14.23
CA LEU A 177 -4.39 11.15 12.99
C LEU A 177 -4.86 12.60 12.98
N ARG A 178 -6.00 12.91 13.60
CA ARG A 178 -6.50 14.29 13.72
C ARG A 178 -5.62 15.17 14.61
N GLN A 179 -4.80 14.58 15.47
CA GLN A 179 -3.85 15.29 16.33
C GLN A 179 -2.50 15.51 15.64
N GLU A 180 -2.23 14.78 14.55
CA GLU A 180 -1.00 14.92 13.77
C GLU A 180 -1.05 16.13 12.84
N SER A 181 0.13 16.66 12.52
CA SER A 181 0.25 17.71 11.50
C SER A 181 0.40 17.11 10.10
N PRO A 182 -0.53 17.41 9.17
CA PRO A 182 -0.40 17.05 7.76
C PRO A 182 0.94 17.48 7.16
N ALA A 183 1.46 16.70 6.22
CA ALA A 183 2.58 17.16 5.41
C ALA A 183 2.16 18.36 4.54
N ILE A 184 2.88 19.47 4.66
CA ILE A 184 2.64 20.67 3.84
C ILE A 184 3.45 20.54 2.55
N GLY A 185 2.77 20.47 1.41
CA GLY A 185 3.43 20.49 0.10
C GLY A 185 4.19 21.81 -0.15
N ILE A 186 5.29 21.75 -0.91
CA ILE A 186 6.00 22.95 -1.34
C ILE A 186 5.09 23.73 -2.30
N ARG A 187 4.63 24.92 -1.91
CA ARG A 187 4.02 25.86 -2.87
C ARG A 187 5.10 26.30 -3.87
N THR A 188 5.06 25.79 -5.09
CA THR A 188 5.85 26.38 -6.18
C THR A 188 5.36 27.81 -6.41
N LYS A 189 6.26 28.81 -6.34
CA LYS A 189 5.93 30.19 -6.68
C LYS A 189 5.25 30.21 -8.07
N PRO A 190 4.15 30.96 -8.25
CA PRO A 190 3.61 31.18 -9.59
C PRO A 190 4.72 31.81 -10.44
N SER A 191 5.04 31.16 -11.56
CA SER A 191 5.93 31.68 -12.59
C SER A 191 5.48 33.09 -12.97
N GLN A 192 6.33 34.09 -12.79
CA GLN A 192 6.07 35.45 -13.27
C GLN A 192 5.74 35.38 -14.78
N PRO A 193 4.66 36.02 -15.24
CA PRO A 193 4.41 36.11 -16.67
C PRO A 193 5.56 36.86 -17.35
N PRO A 194 5.86 36.53 -18.62
CA PRO A 194 6.94 37.19 -19.35
C PRO A 194 6.69 38.70 -19.42
N LEU A 195 7.73 39.49 -19.15
CA LEU A 195 7.73 40.92 -19.38
C LEU A 195 7.51 41.16 -20.88
N THR A 196 6.39 41.78 -21.22
CA THR A 196 6.10 42.34 -22.54
C THR A 196 6.90 43.59 -22.80
#